data_AF-A0A0W8E4E9-F1
#
_entry.id   AF-A0A0W8E4E9-F1
#
_cell.length_a   1.000
_cell.length_b   1.000
_cell.length_c   1.000
_cell.angle_alpha   90.00
_cell.angle_beta   90.00
_cell.angle_gamma   90.00
#
_symmetry.space_group_name_H-M   'P 1'
#
loop_
_entity.id
_entity.type
_entity.pdbx_description
1 polymer ?
#
loop_
_entity_poly.entity_id
_entity_poly.type
_entity_poly.pdbx_seq_one_letter_code
_entity_poly.pdbx_strand_id
1 'polypeptide(L)'
;MNEKLIIGLPGHPVSALMMFNIVCSPFLKPDTGQKVMVKVTQNIASQPGRDDFVPVVLEEEDKQLLGRPLLGKSGLMSILSLADAFIHIPYEQQGILAGSIVTAWLF
;
A
#
# COMPACT_ATOMS: atom_id res chain seq x y z
N MET A 1 0.20 30.27 -21.64
CA MET A 1 1.00 29.07 -21.31
C MET A 1 0.74 28.73 -19.85
N ASN A 2 -0.01 27.67 -19.58
CA ASN A 2 -0.27 27.20 -18.22
C ASN A 2 -0.33 25.67 -18.19
N GLU A 3 0.73 25.03 -18.68
CA GLU A 3 0.84 23.57 -18.74
C GLU A 3 1.41 23.04 -17.42
N LYS A 4 0.66 23.22 -16.33
CA LYS A 4 1.00 22.67 -15.02
C LYS A 4 0.04 21.54 -14.69
N LEU A 5 0.59 20.37 -14.41
CA LEU A 5 -0.17 19.25 -13.85
C LEU A 5 -0.56 19.59 -12.41
N ILE A 6 -1.87 19.62 -12.13
CA ILE A 6 -2.41 19.84 -10.78
C ILE A 6 -3.10 18.55 -10.35
N ILE A 7 -2.63 17.96 -9.24
CA ILE A 7 -3.23 16.77 -8.64
C ILE A 7 -3.72 17.15 -7.25
N GLY A 8 -5.04 17.08 -7.04
CA GLY A 8 -5.66 17.28 -5.74
C GLY A 8 -5.58 16.00 -4.90
N LEU A 9 -4.83 16.04 -3.80
CA LEU A 9 -4.77 14.94 -2.84
C LEU A 9 -5.90 15.07 -1.80
N PRO A 10 -6.44 13.95 -1.29
CA PRO A 10 -7.48 13.97 -0.25
C PRO A 10 -6.94 14.52 1.07
N GLY A 11 -7.83 15.10 1.91
CA GLY A 11 -7.44 15.68 3.20
C GLY A 11 -7.04 14.67 4.28
N HIS A 12 -7.32 13.37 4.08
CA HIS A 12 -6.94 12.33 5.02
C HIS A 12 -5.49 11.86 4.77
N PRO A 13 -4.56 11.94 5.75
CA PRO A 13 -3.13 11.80 5.49
C PRO A 13 -2.69 10.49 4.84
N VAL A 14 -3.23 9.36 5.29
CA VAL A 14 -2.92 8.04 4.71
C VAL A 14 -3.42 7.95 3.26
N SER A 15 -4.58 8.53 2.98
CA SER A 15 -5.15 8.55 1.63
C SER A 15 -4.34 9.47 0.71
N ALA A 16 -3.80 10.56 1.23
CA ALA A 16 -2.90 11.45 0.50
C ALA A 16 -1.59 10.75 0.14
N LEU A 17 -0.98 10.04 1.11
CA LEU A 17 0.22 9.24 0.88
C LEU A 17 0.00 8.18 -0.21
N MET A 18 -1.13 7.45 -0.15
CA MET A 18 -1.45 6.45 -1.16
C MET A 18 -1.64 7.06 -2.54
N MET A 19 -2.44 8.12 -2.65
CA MET A 19 -2.65 8.81 -3.93
C MET A 19 -1.35 9.38 -4.50
N PHE A 20 -0.47 9.90 -3.64
CA PHE A 20 0.85 10.34 -4.07
C PHE A 20 1.64 9.18 -4.68
N ASN A 21 1.71 8.01 -4.03
CA ASN A 21 2.49 6.88 -4.53
C ASN A 21 1.89 6.21 -5.78
N ILE A 22 0.58 6.12 -5.86
CA ILE A 22 -0.11 5.43 -6.96
C ILE A 22 -0.23 6.32 -8.20
N VAL A 23 -0.51 7.62 -7.99
CA VAL A 23 -0.81 8.55 -9.08
C VAL A 23 0.33 9.51 -9.34
N CYS A 24 0.90 10.15 -8.31
CA CYS A 24 1.91 11.21 -8.51
C CYS A 24 3.31 10.68 -8.78
N SER A 25 3.78 9.72 -7.98
CA SER A 25 5.14 9.19 -8.00
C SER A 25 5.57 8.67 -9.38
N PRO A 26 4.72 7.92 -10.13
CA PRO A 26 5.08 7.44 -11.48
C PRO A 26 5.40 8.56 -12.48
N PHE A 27 4.84 9.76 -12.31
CA PHE A 27 5.17 10.91 -13.17
C PHE A 27 6.48 11.61 -12.79
N LEU A 28 6.93 11.44 -11.54
CA LEU A 28 8.16 12.05 -11.02
C LEU A 28 9.37 11.12 -11.18
N LYS A 29 9.15 9.82 -11.01
CA LYS A 29 10.15 8.76 -11.17
C LYS A 29 9.50 7.65 -12.02
N PRO A 30 9.94 7.45 -13.27
CA PRO A 30 9.38 6.41 -14.13
C PRO A 30 9.76 4.99 -13.68
N ASP A 31 10.69 4.86 -12.72
CA ASP A 31 10.97 3.58 -12.07
C ASP A 31 9.83 3.26 -11.10
N THR A 32 8.84 2.52 -11.61
CA THR A 32 7.69 2.04 -10.85
C THR A 32 8.20 1.29 -9.62
N GLY A 33 7.87 1.76 -8.42
CA GLY A 33 8.45 1.34 -7.14
C GLY A 33 8.84 -0.14 -7.03
N GLN A 34 9.97 -0.38 -6.37
CA GLN A 34 10.52 -1.72 -6.17
C GLN A 34 9.47 -2.66 -5.58
N LYS A 35 9.43 -3.90 -6.08
CA LYS A 35 8.46 -4.91 -5.66
C LYS A 35 9.16 -6.04 -4.92
N VAL A 36 8.52 -6.51 -3.86
CA VAL A 36 9.00 -7.65 -3.05
C VAL A 36 7.87 -8.65 -2.84
N MET A 37 8.22 -9.93 -2.73
CA MET A 37 7.25 -10.96 -2.34
C MET A 37 7.25 -11.10 -0.83
N VAL A 38 6.06 -11.05 -0.24
CA VAL A 38 5.89 -11.10 1.22
C VAL A 38 4.83 -12.11 1.59
N LYS A 39 5.01 -12.78 2.71
CA LYS A 39 3.98 -13.62 3.32
C LYS A 39 3.12 -12.76 4.24
N VAL A 40 1.83 -12.65 3.94
CA VAL A 40 0.92 -11.81 4.72
C VAL A 40 0.67 -12.43 6.09
N THR A 41 0.78 -11.66 7.17
CA THR A 41 0.65 -12.21 8.53
C THR A 41 -0.79 -12.27 9.05
N GLN A 42 -1.72 -11.52 8.45
CA GLN A 42 -3.11 -11.43 8.89
C GLN A 42 -4.07 -11.42 7.70
N ASN A 43 -5.33 -11.79 7.91
CA ASN A 43 -6.36 -11.66 6.89
C ASN A 43 -6.60 -10.18 6.57
N ILE A 44 -6.62 -9.84 5.29
CA ILE A 44 -6.94 -8.50 4.80
C ILE A 44 -8.26 -8.59 4.06
N ALA A 45 -9.31 -7.96 4.60
CA ALA A 45 -10.59 -7.90 3.92
C ALA A 45 -10.59 -6.79 2.85
N SER A 46 -11.18 -7.08 1.69
CA SER A 46 -11.43 -6.12 0.61
C SER A 46 -12.90 -6.16 0.21
N GLN A 47 -13.44 -5.03 -0.25
CA GLN A 47 -14.82 -4.97 -0.72
C GLN A 47 -14.85 -5.16 -2.25
N PRO A 48 -15.77 -5.99 -2.79
CA PRO A 48 -15.97 -6.09 -4.23
C PRO A 48 -16.25 -4.72 -4.85
N GLY A 49 -15.65 -4.45 -6.01
CA GLY A 49 -15.89 -3.23 -6.78
C GLY A 49 -15.05 -2.02 -6.37
N ARG A 50 -14.01 -2.20 -5.55
CA ARG A 50 -12.97 -1.18 -5.33
C ARG A 50 -11.58 -1.80 -5.23
N ASP A 51 -10.58 -1.07 -5.72
CA ASP A 51 -9.19 -1.40 -5.44
C ASP A 51 -8.81 -0.94 -4.03
N ASP A 52 -8.32 -1.87 -3.22
CA ASP A 52 -7.83 -1.58 -1.87
C ASP A 52 -6.29 -1.57 -1.87
N PHE A 53 -5.70 -0.48 -1.40
CA PHE A 53 -4.26 -0.31 -1.25
C PHE A 53 -3.92 -0.28 0.25
N VAL A 54 -3.36 -1.39 0.74
CA VAL A 54 -3.18 -1.64 2.16
C VAL A 54 -1.73 -1.44 2.55
N PRO A 55 -1.39 -0.43 3.36
CA PRO A 55 -0.03 -0.24 3.84
C PRO A 55 0.37 -1.39 4.76
N VAL A 56 1.62 -1.82 4.62
CA VAL A 56 2.22 -2.90 5.40
C VAL A 56 3.59 -2.48 5.92
N VAL A 57 3.97 -3.05 7.06
CA VAL A 57 5.36 -3.04 7.55
C VAL A 57 6.00 -4.37 7.16
N LEU A 58 7.25 -4.31 6.75
CA LEU A 58 8.05 -5.47 6.38
C LEU A 58 8.85 -5.96 7.59
N GLU A 59 8.66 -7.22 7.94
CA GLU A 59 9.34 -7.87 9.06
C GLU A 59 10.05 -9.13 8.54
N GLU A 60 11.28 -9.40 9.00
CA GLU A 60 12.00 -10.61 8.62
C GLU A 60 11.94 -11.61 9.79
N GLU A 61 11.39 -12.80 9.54
CA GLU A 61 11.28 -13.88 10.53
C GLU A 61 11.64 -15.21 9.85
N ASP A 62 12.52 -16.01 10.47
CA ASP A 62 12.96 -17.32 9.95
C ASP A 62 13.41 -17.31 8.46
N LYS A 63 14.09 -16.23 8.03
CA LYS A 63 14.51 -15.99 6.64
C LYS A 63 13.34 -15.84 5.65
N GLN A 64 12.15 -15.55 6.13
CA GLN A 64 10.97 -15.21 5.33
C GLN A 64 10.64 -13.73 5.54
N LEU A 65 10.38 -13.03 4.43
CA LEU A 65 9.89 -11.66 4.48
C LEU A 65 8.38 -11.68 4.71
N LEU A 66 7.95 -11.09 5.81
CA LEU A 66 6.57 -10.98 6.23
C LEU A 66 6.03 -9.59 5.92
N GLY A 67 4.77 -9.54 5.48
CA GLY A 67 4.03 -8.30 5.26
C GLY A 67 2.93 -8.19 6.29
N ARG A 68 3.12 -7.37 7.33
CA ARG A 68 2.10 -7.17 8.36
C ARG A 68 1.24 -5.94 8.03
N PRO A 69 -0.08 -6.11 7.82
CA PRO A 69 -0.94 -5.00 7.47
C PRO A 69 -1.11 -4.01 8.62
N LEU A 70 -1.05 -2.72 8.30
CA LEU A 70 -1.25 -1.63 9.24
C LEU A 70 -2.74 -1.23 9.24
N LEU A 71 -3.54 -1.99 9.99
CA LEU A 71 -4.99 -1.81 10.09
C LEU A 71 -5.37 -0.79 11.19
N GLY A 72 -6.27 0.15 10.91
CA GLY A 72 -6.99 0.90 11.95
C GLY A 72 -7.16 2.42 11.76
N LYS A 73 -8.09 3.00 12.54
CA LYS A 73 -8.44 4.45 12.56
C LYS A 73 -7.59 5.30 13.53
N SER A 74 -7.05 4.71 14.59
CA SER A 74 -6.28 5.44 15.63
C SER A 74 -4.77 5.49 15.39
N GLY A 75 -4.28 4.84 14.33
CA GLY A 75 -2.86 4.71 14.01
C GLY A 75 -2.41 5.52 12.79
N LEU A 76 -3.09 6.63 12.44
CA LEU A 76 -2.78 7.39 11.21
C LEU A 76 -1.32 7.82 11.11
N MET A 77 -0.76 8.32 12.22
CA MET A 77 0.65 8.68 12.27
C MET A 77 1.55 7.44 12.26
N SER A 78 1.12 6.36 12.91
CA SER A 78 1.83 5.08 12.86
C SER A 78 1.89 4.51 11.44
N ILE A 79 0.83 4.64 10.64
CA ILE A 79 0.82 4.21 9.24
C ILE A 79 1.82 5.04 8.43
N LEU A 80 1.80 6.36 8.56
CA LEU A 80 2.76 7.22 7.86
C LEU A 80 4.21 6.97 8.26
N SER A 81 4.46 6.60 9.53
CA SER A 81 5.82 6.43 10.07
C SER A 81 6.38 5.02 9.93
N LEU A 82 5.52 3.98 9.82
CA LEU A 82 5.94 2.58 9.88
C LEU A 82 5.73 1.82 8.58
N ALA A 83 5.00 2.37 7.61
CA ALA A 83 4.71 1.64 6.39
C ALA A 83 5.94 1.63 5.48
N ASP A 84 6.45 0.44 5.18
CA ASP A 84 7.58 0.23 4.26
C ASP A 84 7.09 -0.04 2.83
N ALA A 85 5.90 -0.61 2.71
CA ALA A 85 5.31 -1.04 1.45
C ALA A 85 3.78 -0.96 1.50
N PHE A 86 3.13 -1.17 0.36
CA PHE A 86 1.69 -1.42 0.28
C PHE A 86 1.38 -2.65 -0.55
N ILE A 87 0.21 -3.25 -0.30
CA ILE A 87 -0.35 -4.36 -1.08
C ILE A 87 -1.57 -3.83 -1.82
N HIS A 88 -1.62 -4.04 -3.14
CA HIS A 88 -2.80 -3.79 -3.96
C HIS A 88 -3.67 -5.05 -4.03
N ILE A 89 -4.92 -4.91 -3.61
CA ILE A 89 -5.96 -5.92 -3.76
C ILE A 89 -6.89 -5.46 -4.89
N PRO A 90 -6.93 -6.17 -6.02
CA PRO A 90 -7.74 -5.76 -7.16
C PRO A 90 -9.23 -5.92 -6.85
N TYR A 91 -10.07 -5.12 -7.52
CA TYR A 91 -11.51 -5.01 -7.22
C TYR A 91 -12.32 -6.31 -7.37
N GLU A 92 -11.79 -7.31 -8.08
CA GLU A 92 -12.37 -8.65 -8.22
C GLU A 92 -12.16 -9.53 -6.98
N GLN A 93 -11.22 -9.18 -6.10
CA GLN A 93 -10.86 -9.95 -4.92
C GLN A 93 -11.53 -9.43 -3.65
N GLN A 94 -12.03 -10.34 -2.82
CA GLN A 94 -12.65 -10.05 -1.52
C GLN A 94 -11.64 -9.90 -0.38
N GLY A 95 -10.35 -10.05 -0.66
CA GLY A 95 -9.30 -9.97 0.34
C GLY A 95 -8.18 -10.97 0.13
N ILE A 96 -7.25 -10.98 1.08
CA ILE A 96 -6.10 -11.87 1.12
C ILE A 96 -6.11 -12.64 2.44
N LEU A 97 -5.89 -13.95 2.39
CA LEU A 97 -5.78 -14.79 3.58
C LEU A 97 -4.37 -14.71 4.19
N ALA A 98 -4.29 -14.78 5.51
CA ALA A 98 -3.03 -14.93 6.24
C ALA A 98 -2.25 -16.14 5.71
N GLY A 99 -0.93 -15.98 5.60
CA GLY A 99 -0.02 -16.97 5.05
C GLY A 99 0.11 -16.95 3.52
N SER A 100 -0.73 -16.19 2.80
CA SER A 100 -0.60 -16.02 1.35
C SER A 100 0.67 -15.25 1.01
N ILE A 101 1.35 -15.67 -0.05
CA ILE A 101 2.50 -14.94 -0.60
C ILE A 101 1.97 -13.99 -1.67
N VAL A 102 2.16 -12.69 -1.49
CA VAL A 102 1.69 -11.65 -2.41
C VAL A 102 2.79 -10.66 -2.71
N THR A 103 2.60 -9.89 -3.77
CA THR A 103 3.50 -8.78 -4.11
C THR A 103 3.17 -7.56 -3.25
N ALA A 104 4.20 -6.95 -2.66
CA ALA A 104 4.13 -5.64 -2.03
C ALA A 104 5.00 -4.65 -2.80
N TRP A 105 4.52 -3.42 -2.91
CA TRP A 105 5.20 -2.30 -3.56
C TRP A 105 5.85 -1.44 -2.49
N LEU A 106 7.17 -1.29 -2.53
CA LEU A 106 7.91 -0.43 -1.62
C LEU A 106 7.52 1.05 -1.86
N PHE A 107 7.42 1.81 -0.78
CA PHE A 107 7.20 3.27 -0.83
C PHE A 107 8.44 4.05 -1.30
#